data_AF-E3QRX2-F1
#
_entry.id   AF-E3QRX2-F1
#
_cell.length_a   1.000
_cell.length_b   1.000
_cell.length_c   1.000
_cell.angle_alpha   90.00
_cell.angle_beta   90.00
_cell.angle_gamma   90.00
#
_symmetry.space_group_name_H-M   'P 1'
#
loop_
_entity.id
_entity.type
_entity.pdbx_description
1 polymer ?
#
loop_
_entity_poly.entity_id
_entity_poly.type
_entity_poly.pdbx_seq_one_letter_code
_entity_poly.pdbx_strand_id
1 'polypeptide(L)'
;MDFENATGPGLDAVSGQAETSGATNLVNIIWGVNLTAFVLVGLTVPLRVIVRCTVTRDFFSDDVLVIIAALFTFGICSLLPLATDLGLGQHSSDIDSSVLVDDTKNLLQLLFIANILYPCAVAFARLSIVCSFLRLLTDRNARWVLFATAALTGAFALASVFAVIFQCNPISAAWDPTVSGASCYPFLSFLQASTAINIAIDALLCTMPLAYIWGMKLPLSQKIRVTVLFTFASLSCAAVITKMSYLQLLSQADLPYHWTSWVLCSIAECTVGIETSSTEKRNVGPVRILQKKNSPKPCSRIPCHQADGDPVARSAARDHEESRFQV
;
A
#
# COMPACT_ATOMS: atom_id res chain seq x y z
N MET A 1 23.76 -39.07 -52.77
CA MET A 1 24.15 -38.72 -51.39
C MET A 1 22.98 -37.90 -50.91
N ASP A 2 21.95 -38.59 -50.46
CA ASP A 2 20.65 -38.02 -50.17
C ASP A 2 20.37 -38.42 -48.72
N PHE A 3 20.55 -37.45 -47.82
CA PHE A 3 20.26 -37.62 -46.40
C PHE A 3 18.82 -37.16 -46.19
N GLU A 4 17.89 -38.10 -46.32
CA GLU A 4 16.48 -37.94 -45.98
C GLU A 4 16.32 -37.72 -44.47
N ASN A 5 15.77 -36.55 -44.15
CA ASN A 5 14.57 -36.36 -43.32
C ASN A 5 14.31 -37.41 -42.21
N ALA A 6 14.67 -37.07 -40.97
CA ALA A 6 14.23 -37.78 -39.76
C ALA A 6 13.98 -36.81 -38.60
N THR A 7 13.20 -35.75 -38.81
CA THR A 7 12.49 -35.06 -37.72
C THR A 7 11.22 -35.83 -37.43
N GLY A 8 11.26 -36.65 -36.37
CA GLY A 8 10.10 -37.42 -35.93
C GLY A 8 9.01 -36.53 -35.31
N PRO A 9 7.72 -36.89 -35.42
CA PRO A 9 6.57 -36.13 -34.94
C PRO A 9 6.47 -35.97 -33.40
N GLY A 10 7.49 -36.40 -32.65
CA GLY A 10 7.49 -36.39 -31.18
C GLY A 10 8.13 -35.15 -30.55
N LEU A 11 9.04 -34.46 -31.24
CA LEU A 11 9.67 -33.24 -30.69
C LEU A 11 8.69 -32.06 -30.67
N ASP A 12 7.90 -31.91 -31.74
CA ASP A 12 6.90 -30.84 -31.87
C ASP A 12 5.72 -31.06 -30.90
N ALA A 13 5.39 -32.32 -30.60
CA ALA A 13 4.37 -32.69 -29.62
C ALA A 13 4.83 -32.45 -28.18
N VAL A 14 6.12 -32.70 -27.87
CA VAL A 14 6.69 -32.43 -26.55
C VAL A 14 6.92 -30.93 -26.32
N SER A 15 7.35 -30.17 -27.33
CA SER A 15 7.41 -28.70 -27.25
C SER A 15 6.01 -28.10 -27.11
N GLY A 16 5.04 -28.56 -27.91
CA GLY A 16 3.65 -28.13 -27.82
C GLY A 16 2.99 -28.47 -26.48
N GLN A 17 3.31 -29.63 -25.88
CA GLN A 17 2.85 -29.99 -24.52
C GLN A 17 3.54 -29.18 -23.42
N ALA A 18 4.81 -28.80 -23.58
CA ALA A 18 5.52 -27.95 -22.62
C ALA A 18 5.01 -26.50 -22.65
N GLU A 19 4.71 -25.96 -23.83
CA GLU A 19 4.16 -24.61 -24.01
C GLU A 19 2.71 -24.51 -23.49
N THR A 20 1.84 -25.46 -23.83
CA THR A 20 0.46 -25.52 -23.30
C THR A 20 0.43 -25.77 -21.78
N SER A 21 1.36 -26.55 -21.24
CA SER A 21 1.52 -26.71 -19.78
C SER A 21 1.98 -25.41 -19.12
N GLY A 22 2.90 -24.66 -19.74
CA GLY A 22 3.34 -23.34 -19.26
C GLY A 22 2.20 -22.32 -19.17
N ALA A 23 1.41 -22.20 -20.24
CA ALA A 23 0.27 -21.29 -20.31
C ALA A 23 -0.82 -21.63 -19.27
N THR A 24 -1.17 -22.92 -19.13
CA THR A 24 -2.19 -23.37 -18.16
C THR A 24 -1.73 -23.13 -16.71
N ASN A 25 -0.45 -23.36 -16.43
CA ASN A 25 0.13 -23.06 -15.11
C ASN A 25 0.10 -21.56 -14.81
N LEU A 26 0.37 -20.71 -15.80
CA LEU A 26 0.36 -19.26 -15.61
C LEU A 26 -1.05 -18.74 -15.30
N VAL A 27 -2.07 -19.19 -16.03
CA VAL A 27 -3.47 -18.82 -15.74
C VAL A 27 -3.84 -19.21 -14.31
N ASN A 28 -3.52 -20.42 -13.87
CA ASN A 28 -3.78 -20.84 -12.49
C ASN A 28 -3.05 -19.96 -11.45
N ILE A 29 -1.81 -19.54 -11.74
CA ILE A 29 -1.06 -18.61 -10.89
C ILE A 29 -1.76 -17.24 -10.85
N ILE A 30 -2.26 -16.74 -11.98
CA ILE A 30 -2.98 -15.46 -12.04
C ILE A 30 -4.19 -15.50 -11.11
N TRP A 31 -5.03 -16.52 -11.23
CA TRP A 31 -6.20 -16.69 -10.39
C TRP A 31 -5.84 -16.83 -8.90
N GLY A 32 -4.80 -17.62 -8.58
CA GLY A 32 -4.34 -17.80 -7.21
C GLY A 32 -3.82 -16.50 -6.57
N VAL A 33 -2.99 -15.73 -7.27
CA VAL A 33 -2.45 -14.46 -6.79
C VAL A 33 -3.56 -13.41 -6.65
N ASN A 34 -4.45 -13.30 -7.64
CA ASN A 34 -5.58 -12.36 -7.59
C ASN A 34 -6.52 -12.67 -6.43
N LEU A 35 -6.90 -13.94 -6.25
CA LEU A 35 -7.76 -14.36 -5.14
C LEU A 35 -7.10 -14.08 -3.79
N THR A 36 -5.82 -14.39 -3.65
CA THR A 36 -5.07 -14.14 -2.42
C THR A 36 -5.01 -12.64 -2.11
N ALA A 37 -4.66 -11.80 -3.09
CA ALA A 37 -4.65 -10.35 -2.94
C ALA A 37 -6.02 -9.78 -2.59
N PHE A 38 -7.07 -10.24 -3.27
CA PHE A 38 -8.45 -9.81 -3.04
C PHE A 38 -8.90 -10.13 -1.61
N VAL A 39 -8.64 -11.36 -1.14
CA VAL A 39 -9.01 -11.79 0.21
C VAL A 39 -8.20 -11.04 1.27
N LEU A 40 -6.89 -10.88 1.08
CA LEU A 40 -6.04 -10.14 2.03
C LEU A 40 -6.52 -8.70 2.17
N VAL A 41 -6.59 -7.94 1.06
CA VAL A 41 -7.05 -6.54 1.07
C VAL A 41 -8.49 -6.42 1.57
N GLY A 42 -9.36 -7.35 1.17
CA GLY A 42 -10.77 -7.40 1.57
C GLY A 42 -11.00 -7.72 3.04
N LEU A 43 -10.05 -8.38 3.72
CA LEU A 43 -10.11 -8.61 5.16
C LEU A 43 -9.43 -7.49 5.92
N THR A 44 -8.27 -7.02 5.47
CA THR A 44 -7.42 -6.11 6.25
C THR A 44 -7.97 -4.68 6.25
N VAL A 45 -8.50 -4.19 5.14
CA VAL A 45 -9.04 -2.83 5.04
C VAL A 45 -10.32 -2.65 5.87
N PRO A 46 -11.35 -3.52 5.78
CA PRO A 46 -12.53 -3.41 6.63
C PRO A 46 -12.20 -3.62 8.11
N LEU A 47 -11.33 -4.59 8.43
CA LEU A 47 -10.89 -4.79 9.82
C LEU A 47 -10.22 -3.52 10.37
N ARG A 48 -9.36 -2.87 9.59
CA ARG A 48 -8.76 -1.59 9.95
C ARG A 48 -9.83 -0.53 10.20
N VAL A 49 -10.78 -0.36 9.28
CA VAL A 49 -11.86 0.64 9.42
C VAL A 49 -12.69 0.36 10.68
N ILE A 50 -13.06 -0.90 10.94
CA ILE A 50 -13.81 -1.30 12.13
C ILE A 50 -13.03 -0.98 13.40
N VAL A 51 -11.76 -1.38 13.49
CA VAL A 51 -10.91 -1.10 14.66
C VAL A 51 -10.74 0.41 14.86
N ARG A 52 -10.58 1.19 13.79
CA ARG A 52 -10.38 2.64 13.86
C ARG A 52 -11.64 3.38 14.28
N CYS A 53 -12.80 2.95 13.81
CA CYS A 53 -14.09 3.56 14.16
C CYS A 53 -14.56 3.14 15.57
N THR A 54 -14.33 1.89 15.97
CA THR A 54 -14.92 1.33 17.21
C THR A 54 -13.95 1.34 18.39
N VAL A 55 -12.70 0.91 18.19
CA VAL A 55 -11.71 0.71 19.26
C VAL A 55 -10.93 1.99 19.51
N THR A 56 -10.32 2.57 18.47
CA THR A 56 -9.48 3.77 18.63
C THR A 56 -10.27 5.07 18.50
N ARG A 57 -11.45 5.04 17.85
CA ARG A 57 -12.34 6.19 17.58
C ARG A 57 -11.62 7.39 16.94
N ASP A 58 -10.68 7.07 16.05
CA ASP A 58 -9.66 7.98 15.56
C ASP A 58 -9.54 7.81 14.05
N PHE A 59 -10.51 8.36 13.30
CA PHE A 59 -10.55 8.31 11.84
C PHE A 59 -9.78 9.50 11.25
N PHE A 60 -8.75 9.23 10.44
CA PHE A 60 -7.94 10.29 9.86
C PHE A 60 -7.79 10.14 8.34
N SER A 61 -7.25 11.18 7.69
CA SER A 61 -6.97 11.20 6.24
C SER A 61 -6.15 10.01 5.73
N ASP A 62 -5.33 9.41 6.59
CA ASP A 62 -4.55 8.20 6.29
C ASP A 62 -5.46 6.99 6.00
N ASP A 63 -6.53 6.80 6.77
CA ASP A 63 -7.46 5.69 6.57
C ASP A 63 -8.25 5.86 5.26
N VAL A 64 -8.57 7.12 4.89
CA VAL A 64 -9.20 7.44 3.60
C VAL A 64 -8.29 7.10 2.43
N LEU A 65 -7.00 7.43 2.50
CA LEU A 65 -6.04 7.12 1.45
C LEU A 65 -5.91 5.61 1.21
N VAL A 66 -5.94 4.80 2.29
CA VAL A 66 -5.88 3.34 2.18
C VAL A 66 -7.14 2.75 1.58
N ILE A 67 -8.32 3.27 1.95
CA ILE A 67 -9.57 2.84 1.33
C ILE A 67 -9.54 3.13 -0.17
N ILE A 68 -9.08 4.32 -0.57
CA ILE A 68 -8.93 4.68 -1.98
C ILE A 68 -7.94 3.74 -2.69
N ALA A 69 -6.77 3.48 -2.09
CA ALA A 69 -5.79 2.55 -2.64
C ALA A 69 -6.37 1.13 -2.82
N ALA A 70 -7.18 0.68 -1.86
CA ALA A 70 -7.85 -0.62 -1.93
C ALA A 70 -8.89 -0.68 -3.06
N LEU A 71 -9.67 0.39 -3.26
CA LEU A 71 -10.63 0.47 -4.37
C LEU A 71 -9.94 0.35 -5.73
N PHE A 72 -8.83 1.06 -5.93
CA PHE A 72 -8.03 0.92 -7.16
C PHE A 72 -7.44 -0.49 -7.32
N THR A 73 -6.96 -1.08 -6.22
CA THR A 73 -6.43 -2.45 -6.21
C THR A 73 -7.50 -3.48 -6.57
N PHE A 74 -8.72 -3.34 -6.04
CA PHE A 74 -9.85 -4.20 -6.42
C PHE A 74 -10.23 -4.05 -7.88
N GLY A 75 -10.16 -2.84 -8.44
CA GLY A 75 -10.33 -2.60 -9.87
C GLY A 75 -9.34 -3.45 -10.67
N ILE A 76 -8.04 -3.37 -10.36
CA ILE A 76 -7.00 -4.16 -11.03
C ILE A 76 -7.25 -5.66 -10.86
N CYS A 77 -7.51 -6.14 -9.64
CA CYS A 77 -7.74 -7.55 -9.37
C CYS A 77 -8.99 -8.12 -10.07
N SER A 78 -9.98 -7.27 -10.36
CA SER A 78 -11.19 -7.68 -11.09
C SER A 78 -10.96 -7.73 -12.59
N LEU A 79 -10.15 -6.81 -13.14
CA LEU A 79 -9.89 -6.74 -14.58
C LEU A 79 -9.04 -7.91 -15.09
N LEU A 80 -8.18 -8.49 -14.26
CA LEU A 80 -7.24 -9.54 -14.69
C LEU A 80 -7.92 -10.86 -15.04
N PRO A 81 -8.82 -11.42 -14.22
CA PRO A 81 -9.59 -12.60 -14.58
C PRO A 81 -10.37 -12.41 -15.90
N LEU A 82 -10.98 -11.23 -16.09
CA LEU A 82 -11.65 -10.91 -17.36
C LEU A 82 -10.67 -10.89 -18.53
N ALA A 83 -9.45 -10.40 -18.32
CA ALA A 83 -8.41 -10.42 -19.34
C ALA A 83 -7.92 -11.85 -19.64
N THR A 84 -7.91 -12.76 -18.65
CA THR A 84 -7.55 -14.18 -18.90
C THR A 84 -8.55 -14.89 -19.80
N ASP A 85 -9.84 -14.55 -19.69
CA ASP A 85 -10.89 -15.09 -20.56
C ASP A 85 -10.73 -14.62 -22.02
N LEU A 86 -10.04 -13.50 -22.23
CA LEU A 86 -9.70 -12.93 -23.54
C LEU A 86 -8.29 -13.31 -24.04
N GLY A 87 -7.64 -14.29 -23.41
CA GLY A 87 -6.33 -14.82 -23.84
C GLY A 87 -5.10 -14.27 -23.11
N LEU A 88 -5.25 -13.49 -22.02
CA LEU A 88 -4.11 -13.06 -21.21
C LEU A 88 -3.41 -14.27 -20.57
N GLY A 89 -2.12 -14.44 -20.86
CA GLY A 89 -1.27 -15.50 -20.31
C GLY A 89 -0.99 -16.68 -21.24
N GLN A 90 -1.51 -16.65 -22.48
CA GLN A 90 -1.15 -17.58 -23.56
C GLN A 90 0.05 -17.05 -24.36
N HIS A 91 0.81 -17.94 -25.02
CA HIS A 91 1.91 -17.54 -25.90
C HIS A 91 1.38 -16.85 -27.16
N SER A 92 2.15 -15.90 -27.70
CA SER A 92 1.78 -15.15 -28.92
C SER A 92 1.60 -16.04 -30.14
N SER A 93 2.16 -17.26 -30.13
CA SER A 93 2.03 -18.30 -31.16
C SER A 93 0.71 -19.08 -31.11
N ASP A 94 0.07 -19.16 -29.94
CA ASP A 94 -1.17 -19.93 -29.74
C ASP A 94 -2.43 -19.07 -29.92
N ILE A 95 -2.26 -17.75 -30.01
CA ILE A 95 -3.34 -16.81 -30.31
C ILE A 95 -3.60 -16.90 -31.81
N ASP A 96 -4.60 -17.69 -32.19
CA ASP A 96 -5.07 -17.82 -33.56
C ASP A 96 -5.38 -16.42 -34.12
N SER A 97 -4.54 -15.97 -35.07
CA SER A 97 -4.63 -14.65 -35.72
C SER A 97 -5.97 -14.38 -36.43
N SER A 98 -6.84 -15.38 -36.51
CA SER A 98 -8.20 -15.28 -37.04
C SER A 98 -9.31 -15.14 -35.98
N VAL A 99 -9.00 -15.34 -34.69
CA VAL A 99 -9.92 -15.15 -33.56
C VAL A 99 -9.98 -13.66 -33.24
N LEU A 100 -10.88 -13.01 -33.97
CA LEU A 100 -11.53 -11.73 -33.73
C LEU A 100 -10.60 -10.62 -33.19
N VAL A 101 -10.22 -9.74 -34.12
CA VAL A 101 -9.71 -8.38 -33.85
C VAL A 101 -10.43 -7.69 -32.67
N ASP A 102 -11.71 -7.99 -32.42
CA ASP A 102 -12.48 -7.47 -31.29
C ASP A 102 -12.04 -7.99 -29.91
N ASP A 103 -11.67 -9.27 -29.78
CA ASP A 103 -11.20 -9.84 -28.51
C ASP A 103 -9.84 -9.27 -28.12
N THR A 104 -8.96 -9.10 -29.11
CA THR A 104 -7.67 -8.41 -28.94
C THR A 104 -7.87 -6.95 -28.51
N LYS A 105 -8.82 -6.22 -29.13
CA LYS A 105 -9.15 -4.85 -28.72
C LYS A 105 -9.63 -4.78 -27.27
N ASN A 106 -10.55 -5.67 -26.88
CA ASN A 106 -11.08 -5.72 -25.52
C ASN A 106 -9.98 -6.04 -24.50
N LEU A 107 -9.08 -6.98 -24.82
CA LEU A 107 -7.93 -7.30 -23.99
C LEU A 107 -7.02 -6.08 -23.80
N LEU A 108 -6.63 -5.40 -24.88
CA LEU A 108 -5.78 -4.21 -24.80
C LEU A 108 -6.46 -3.07 -24.03
N GLN A 109 -7.78 -2.91 -24.16
CA GLN A 109 -8.55 -1.94 -23.37
C GLN A 109 -8.48 -2.24 -21.86
N LEU A 110 -8.67 -3.50 -21.45
CA LEU A 110 -8.57 -3.89 -20.04
C LEU A 110 -7.16 -3.64 -19.49
N LEU A 111 -6.12 -3.97 -20.27
CA LEU A 111 -4.72 -3.72 -19.90
C LEU A 111 -4.41 -2.23 -19.81
N PHE A 112 -4.97 -1.42 -20.71
CA PHE A 112 -4.84 0.03 -20.69
C PHE A 112 -5.47 0.62 -19.43
N ILE A 113 -6.67 0.19 -19.05
CA ILE A 113 -7.33 0.61 -17.81
C ILE A 113 -6.50 0.19 -16.59
N ALA A 114 -6.02 -1.05 -16.55
CA ALA A 114 -5.18 -1.54 -15.45
C ALA A 114 -3.89 -0.70 -15.28
N ASN A 115 -3.25 -0.29 -16.38
CA ASN A 115 -2.07 0.58 -16.36
C ASN A 115 -2.35 1.98 -15.82
N ILE A 116 -3.59 2.48 -15.92
CA ILE A 116 -4.00 3.76 -15.34
C ILE A 116 -4.28 3.60 -13.83
N LEU A 117 -4.93 2.50 -13.43
CA LEU A 117 -5.30 2.27 -12.03
C LEU A 117 -4.07 1.97 -11.14
N TYR A 118 -3.06 1.27 -11.68
CA TYR A 118 -1.85 0.89 -10.95
C TYR A 118 -1.10 2.06 -10.30
N PRO A 119 -0.67 3.11 -11.04
CA PRO A 119 0.06 4.23 -10.44
C PRO A 119 -0.79 4.96 -9.38
N CYS A 120 -2.12 5.01 -9.55
CA CYS A 120 -3.02 5.55 -8.52
C CYS A 120 -2.99 4.69 -7.25
N ALA A 121 -3.17 3.37 -7.36
CA ALA A 121 -3.16 2.45 -6.22
C ALA A 121 -1.86 2.57 -5.40
N VAL A 122 -0.72 2.52 -6.09
CA VAL A 122 0.61 2.62 -5.46
C VAL A 122 0.81 3.99 -4.81
N ALA A 123 0.41 5.07 -5.48
CA ALA A 123 0.55 6.41 -4.94
C ALA A 123 -0.26 6.61 -3.65
N PHE A 124 -1.52 6.19 -3.64
CA PHE A 124 -2.36 6.31 -2.44
C PHE A 124 -1.84 5.44 -1.29
N ALA A 125 -1.34 4.23 -1.57
CA ALA A 125 -0.70 3.37 -0.57
C ALA A 125 0.57 4.03 0.02
N ARG A 126 1.46 4.55 -0.83
CA ARG A 126 2.67 5.27 -0.39
C ARG A 126 2.34 6.55 0.39
N LEU A 127 1.33 7.31 -0.04
CA LEU A 127 0.88 8.53 0.65
C LEU A 127 0.34 8.23 2.05
N SER A 128 -0.38 7.11 2.23
CA SER A 128 -0.78 6.63 3.57
C SER A 128 0.45 6.39 4.45
N ILE A 129 1.44 5.62 3.96
CA ILE A 129 2.67 5.33 4.69
C ILE A 129 3.40 6.63 5.08
N VAL A 130 3.51 7.59 4.18
CA VAL A 130 4.13 8.90 4.46
C VAL A 130 3.35 9.68 5.52
N CYS A 131 2.02 9.71 5.44
CA CYS A 131 1.16 10.36 6.42
C CYS A 131 1.33 9.75 7.83
N SER A 132 1.50 8.44 7.88
CA SER A 132 1.85 7.70 9.09
C SER A 132 3.22 8.07 9.66
N PHE A 133 4.25 8.17 8.81
CA PHE A 133 5.58 8.62 9.23
C PHE A 133 5.59 10.07 9.73
N LEU A 134 4.84 10.98 9.10
CA LEU A 134 4.71 12.38 9.53
C LEU A 134 4.17 12.52 10.96
N ARG A 135 3.37 11.54 11.41
CA ARG A 135 2.84 11.49 12.79
C ARG A 135 3.85 10.92 13.77
N LEU A 136 4.67 9.98 13.34
CA LEU A 136 5.68 9.36 14.19
C LEU A 136 6.88 10.28 14.43
N LEU A 137 7.32 10.96 13.38
CA LEU A 137 8.48 11.84 13.43
C LEU A 137 8.05 13.24 13.88
N THR A 138 8.65 13.71 14.97
CA THR A 138 8.42 15.07 15.49
C THR A 138 9.46 16.06 14.96
N ASP A 139 10.57 15.55 14.40
CA ASP A 139 11.65 16.37 13.88
C ASP A 139 11.24 17.16 12.62
N ARG A 140 11.67 18.42 12.56
CA ARG A 140 11.28 19.35 11.49
C ARG A 140 11.94 18.99 10.17
N ASN A 141 13.20 18.56 10.19
CA ASN A 141 13.94 18.22 8.98
C ASN A 141 13.39 16.93 8.36
N ALA A 142 13.15 15.90 9.18
CA ALA A 142 12.53 14.66 8.72
C ALA A 142 11.12 14.89 8.11
N ARG A 143 10.33 15.80 8.68
CA ARG A 143 9.01 16.17 8.13
C ARG A 143 9.09 16.83 6.77
N TRP A 144 10.04 17.73 6.55
CA TRP A 144 10.23 18.35 5.23
C TRP A 144 10.55 17.33 4.15
N VAL A 145 11.41 16.35 4.45
CA VAL A 145 11.72 15.30 3.49
C VAL A 145 10.50 14.42 3.22
N LEU A 146 9.71 14.07 4.24
CA LEU A 146 8.46 13.33 4.04
C LEU A 146 7.45 14.09 3.17
N PHE A 147 7.28 15.39 3.37
CA PHE A 147 6.44 16.21 2.49
C PHE A 147 6.98 16.24 1.06
N ALA A 148 8.29 16.34 0.88
CA ALA A 148 8.92 16.25 -0.44
C ALA A 148 8.67 14.88 -1.10
N THR A 149 8.80 13.78 -0.36
CA THR A 149 8.51 12.42 -0.85
C THR A 149 7.03 12.23 -1.21
N ALA A 150 6.10 12.79 -0.41
CA ALA A 150 4.67 12.78 -0.73
C ALA A 150 4.38 13.55 -2.04
N ALA A 151 4.94 14.75 -2.18
CA ALA A 151 4.79 15.57 -3.38
C ALA A 151 5.38 14.87 -4.61
N LEU A 152 6.59 14.29 -4.48
CA LEU A 152 7.25 13.54 -5.55
C LEU A 152 6.40 12.34 -5.97
N THR A 153 5.88 11.56 -5.02
CA THR A 153 5.03 10.39 -5.29
C THR A 153 3.75 10.78 -6.01
N GLY A 154 3.06 11.83 -5.52
CA GLY A 154 1.82 12.31 -6.13
C GLY A 154 2.04 12.88 -7.53
N ALA A 155 3.08 13.69 -7.72
CA ALA A 155 3.43 14.27 -9.02
C ALA A 155 3.83 13.18 -10.03
N PHE A 156 4.62 12.21 -9.60
CA PHE A 156 5.03 11.09 -10.45
C PHE A 156 3.84 10.21 -10.86
N ALA A 157 2.92 9.94 -9.94
CA ALA A 157 1.71 9.18 -10.24
C ALA A 157 0.82 9.91 -11.26
N LEU A 158 0.63 11.22 -11.06
CA LEU A 158 -0.14 12.05 -11.98
C LEU A 158 0.51 12.10 -13.38
N ALA A 159 1.82 12.30 -13.43
CA ALA A 159 2.58 12.28 -14.68
C ALA A 159 2.48 10.90 -15.37
N SER A 160 2.54 9.82 -14.61
CA SER A 160 2.42 8.45 -15.13
C SER A 160 1.04 8.20 -15.74
N VAL A 161 -0.03 8.65 -15.06
CA VAL A 161 -1.40 8.53 -15.58
C VAL A 161 -1.53 9.29 -16.91
N PHE A 162 -1.04 10.53 -16.98
CA PHE A 162 -1.09 11.29 -18.23
C PHE A 162 -0.23 10.67 -19.34
N ALA A 163 0.95 10.14 -19.00
CA ALA A 163 1.80 9.46 -19.97
C ALA A 163 1.10 8.24 -20.57
N VAL A 164 0.44 7.41 -19.75
CA VAL A 164 -0.34 6.26 -20.22
C VAL A 164 -1.53 6.72 -21.08
N ILE A 165 -2.29 7.73 -20.64
CA ILE A 165 -3.45 8.23 -21.40
C ILE A 165 -3.04 8.76 -22.78
N PHE A 166 -1.93 9.50 -22.85
CA PHE A 166 -1.43 10.09 -24.08
C PHE A 166 -0.33 9.25 -24.74
N GLN A 167 -0.35 7.93 -24.56
CA GLN A 167 0.67 7.05 -25.13
C GLN A 167 0.71 7.03 -26.66
N CYS A 168 -0.45 7.29 -27.29
CA CYS A 168 -0.63 7.31 -28.73
C CYS A 168 -1.44 8.54 -29.15
N ASN A 169 -1.19 9.02 -30.38
CA ASN A 169 -2.02 10.00 -31.06
C ASN A 169 -2.55 9.40 -32.38
N PRO A 170 -3.86 9.16 -32.53
CA PRO A 170 -4.95 9.39 -31.55
C PRO A 170 -4.91 8.39 -30.38
N ILE A 171 -5.50 8.78 -29.24
CA ILE A 171 -5.53 7.97 -28.00
C ILE A 171 -6.16 6.59 -28.24
N SER A 172 -7.13 6.49 -29.15
CA SER A 172 -7.77 5.22 -29.50
C SER A 172 -6.82 4.16 -30.03
N ALA A 173 -5.69 4.56 -30.63
CA ALA A 173 -4.68 3.64 -31.11
C ALA A 173 -3.92 2.91 -29.98
N ALA A 174 -4.09 3.34 -28.73
CA ALA A 174 -3.55 2.64 -27.57
C ALA A 174 -4.16 1.24 -27.36
N TRP A 175 -5.42 1.06 -27.75
CA TRP A 175 -6.14 -0.21 -27.61
C TRP A 175 -6.74 -0.73 -28.91
N ASP A 176 -6.83 0.10 -29.95
CA ASP A 176 -7.29 -0.29 -31.27
C ASP A 176 -6.11 -0.28 -32.27
N PRO A 177 -5.51 -1.45 -32.55
CA PRO A 177 -4.39 -1.55 -33.49
C PRO A 177 -4.82 -1.35 -34.96
N THR A 178 -6.11 -1.26 -35.27
CA THR A 178 -6.62 -1.07 -36.64
C THR A 178 -6.58 0.39 -37.09
N VAL A 179 -6.27 1.33 -36.19
CA VAL A 179 -6.17 2.75 -36.50
C VAL A 179 -4.88 3.03 -37.28
N SER A 180 -5.02 3.36 -38.56
CA SER A 180 -3.90 3.67 -39.45
C SER A 180 -3.34 5.08 -39.19
N GLY A 181 -2.01 5.23 -39.33
CA GLY A 181 -1.32 6.52 -39.18
C GLY A 181 -1.12 6.99 -37.73
N ALA A 182 -1.34 6.12 -36.74
CA ALA A 182 -1.09 6.45 -35.34
C ALA A 182 0.40 6.60 -35.04
N SER A 183 0.74 7.60 -34.22
CA SER A 183 2.09 7.76 -33.67
C SER A 183 2.06 7.45 -32.18
N CYS A 184 2.80 6.43 -31.76
CA CYS A 184 2.95 6.03 -30.36
C CYS A 184 4.44 6.08 -29.98
N TYR A 185 4.73 6.51 -28.76
CA TYR A 185 6.10 6.46 -28.24
C TYR A 185 6.43 5.03 -27.73
N PRO A 186 7.70 4.66 -27.54
CA PRO A 186 8.07 3.32 -27.08
C PRO A 186 7.62 3.09 -25.62
N PHE A 187 6.46 2.44 -25.45
CA PHE A 187 5.84 2.20 -24.14
C PHE A 187 6.74 1.38 -23.21
N LEU A 188 7.49 0.41 -23.73
CA LEU A 188 8.41 -0.41 -22.94
C LEU A 188 9.52 0.43 -22.28
N SER A 189 10.08 1.42 -22.99
CA SER A 189 11.08 2.34 -22.42
C SER A 189 10.49 3.19 -21.30
N PHE A 190 9.23 3.60 -21.43
CA PHE A 190 8.51 4.29 -20.38
C PHE A 190 8.27 3.41 -19.16
N LEU A 191 7.89 2.14 -19.34
CA LEU A 191 7.75 1.18 -18.23
C LEU A 191 9.08 0.96 -17.50
N GLN A 192 10.19 0.89 -18.24
CA GLN A 192 11.54 0.74 -17.66
C GLN A 192 11.91 1.94 -16.80
N ALA A 193 11.77 3.15 -17.36
CA ALA A 193 12.02 4.39 -16.62
C ALA A 193 11.11 4.51 -15.39
N SER A 194 9.83 4.19 -15.54
CA SER A 194 8.85 4.27 -14.45
C SER A 194 9.16 3.28 -13.34
N THR A 195 9.57 2.05 -13.68
CA THR A 195 9.98 1.03 -12.71
C THR A 195 11.22 1.49 -11.94
N ALA A 196 12.22 2.08 -12.61
CA ALA A 196 13.41 2.61 -11.95
C ALA A 196 13.09 3.74 -10.96
N ILE A 197 12.18 4.64 -11.32
CA ILE A 197 11.72 5.72 -10.42
C ILE A 197 10.96 5.14 -9.21
N ASN A 198 10.11 4.14 -9.42
CA ASN A 198 9.42 3.45 -8.32
C ASN A 198 10.41 2.82 -7.34
N ILE A 199 11.46 2.15 -7.83
CA ILE A 199 12.54 1.62 -6.97
C ILE A 199 13.21 2.74 -6.18
N ALA A 200 13.49 3.88 -6.81
CA ALA A 200 14.12 5.01 -6.14
C ALA A 200 13.24 5.59 -5.02
N ILE A 201 11.92 5.69 -5.24
CA ILE A 201 10.96 6.15 -4.23
C ILE A 201 10.89 5.15 -3.07
N ASP A 202 10.84 3.85 -3.35
CA ASP A 202 10.81 2.82 -2.31
C ASP A 202 12.11 2.79 -1.50
N ALA A 203 13.26 2.93 -2.16
CA ALA A 203 14.55 3.07 -1.49
C ALA A 203 14.60 4.32 -0.60
N LEU A 204 14.04 5.44 -1.05
CA LEU A 204 13.94 6.66 -0.23
C LEU A 204 13.04 6.44 1.00
N LEU A 205 11.89 5.80 0.83
CA LEU A 205 10.98 5.46 1.94
C LEU A 205 11.60 4.45 2.91
N CYS A 206 12.46 3.56 2.43
CA CYS A 206 13.17 2.55 3.21
C CYS A 206 14.34 3.14 4.01
N THR A 207 15.10 4.07 3.42
CA THR A 207 16.28 4.69 4.04
C THR A 207 15.93 5.79 5.05
N MET A 208 14.87 6.56 4.78
CA MET A 208 14.31 7.60 5.67
C MET A 208 14.22 7.15 7.16
N PRO A 209 13.51 6.06 7.49
CA PRO A 209 13.37 5.60 8.87
C PRO A 209 14.68 5.15 9.50
N LEU A 210 15.56 4.50 8.74
CA LEU A 210 16.83 3.96 9.25
C LEU A 210 17.79 5.07 9.69
N ALA A 211 17.95 6.09 8.84
CA ALA A 211 18.80 7.23 9.16
C ALA A 211 18.36 7.92 10.45
N TYR A 212 17.04 8.01 10.68
CA TYR A 212 16.48 8.65 11.87
C TYR A 212 16.66 7.81 13.14
N ILE A 213 16.46 6.48 13.08
CA ILE A 213 16.63 5.59 14.24
C ILE A 213 18.07 5.60 14.74
N TRP A 214 19.05 5.61 13.83
CA TRP A 214 20.48 5.50 14.21
C TRP A 214 20.98 6.73 14.97
N GLY A 215 20.33 7.88 14.79
CA GLY A 215 20.69 9.12 15.47
C GLY A 215 20.02 9.33 16.84
N MET A 216 18.93 8.62 17.17
CA MET A 216 18.12 8.95 18.36
C MET A 216 17.69 7.75 19.21
N LYS A 217 17.76 7.94 20.54
CA LYS A 217 17.27 7.00 21.56
C LYS A 217 15.74 7.01 21.61
N LEU A 218 15.10 6.39 20.62
CA LEU A 218 13.65 6.23 20.57
C LEU A 218 13.17 5.15 21.56
N PRO A 219 11.98 5.30 22.18
CA PRO A 219 11.36 4.25 22.97
C PRO A 219 11.11 2.99 22.14
N LEU A 220 11.17 1.82 22.78
CA LEU A 220 11.08 0.50 22.12
C LEU A 220 9.84 0.36 21.23
N SER A 221 8.71 0.96 21.62
CA SER A 221 7.46 0.95 20.86
C SER A 221 7.56 1.66 19.51
N GLN A 222 8.33 2.75 19.41
CA GLN A 222 8.58 3.43 18.15
C GLN A 222 9.59 2.65 17.31
N LYS A 223 10.62 2.08 17.95
CA LYS A 223 11.63 1.25 17.27
C LYS A 223 11.00 0.05 16.58
N ILE A 224 10.10 -0.68 17.25
CA ILE A 224 9.39 -1.84 16.67
C ILE A 224 8.59 -1.44 15.43
N ARG A 225 7.82 -0.35 15.50
CA ARG A 225 7.01 0.11 14.35
C ARG A 225 7.87 0.40 13.13
N VAL A 226 8.98 1.10 13.34
CA VAL A 226 9.87 1.46 12.24
C VAL A 226 10.56 0.22 11.66
N THR A 227 10.95 -0.75 12.50
CA THR A 227 11.50 -2.03 12.03
C THR A 227 10.49 -2.80 11.18
N VAL A 228 9.22 -2.87 11.59
CA VAL A 228 8.16 -3.54 10.81
C VAL A 228 8.00 -2.87 9.45
N LEU A 229 7.88 -1.54 9.41
CA LEU A 229 7.76 -0.78 8.16
C LEU A 229 8.99 -0.98 7.25
N PHE A 230 10.19 -1.05 7.82
CA PHE A 230 11.41 -1.33 7.07
C PHE A 230 11.41 -2.72 6.44
N THR A 231 10.98 -3.76 7.16
CA THR A 231 10.89 -5.12 6.62
C THR A 231 9.95 -5.16 5.42
N PHE A 232 8.77 -4.55 5.52
CA PHE A 232 7.85 -4.51 4.39
C PHE A 232 8.33 -3.64 3.23
N ALA A 233 8.96 -2.48 3.51
CA ALA A 233 9.58 -1.66 2.46
C ALA A 233 10.68 -2.43 1.72
N SER A 234 11.49 -3.22 2.43
CA SER A 234 12.52 -4.06 1.81
C SER A 234 11.91 -5.18 0.94
N LEU A 235 10.78 -5.76 1.35
CA LEU A 235 10.03 -6.73 0.54
C LEU A 235 9.44 -6.08 -0.72
N SER A 236 8.92 -4.85 -0.62
CA SER A 236 8.45 -4.07 -1.77
C SER A 236 9.59 -3.80 -2.75
N CYS A 237 10.74 -3.33 -2.26
CA CYS A 237 11.93 -3.12 -3.11
C CYS A 237 12.34 -4.41 -3.83
N ALA A 238 12.37 -5.56 -3.13
CA ALA A 238 12.70 -6.84 -3.73
C ALA A 238 11.71 -7.21 -4.85
N ALA A 239 10.41 -7.03 -4.62
CA ALA A 239 9.38 -7.29 -5.62
C ALA A 239 9.55 -6.42 -6.88
N VAL A 240 9.88 -5.13 -6.72
CA VAL A 240 10.08 -4.22 -7.86
C VAL A 240 11.40 -4.52 -8.60
N ILE A 241 12.45 -4.96 -7.89
CA ILE A 241 13.69 -5.43 -8.55
C ILE A 241 13.39 -6.67 -9.40
N THR A 242 12.62 -7.62 -8.89
CA THR A 242 12.18 -8.79 -9.67
C THR A 242 11.35 -8.35 -10.88
N LYS A 243 10.44 -7.39 -10.71
CA LYS A 243 9.66 -6.78 -11.81
C LYS A 243 10.55 -6.18 -12.91
N MET A 244 11.65 -5.52 -12.53
CA MET A 244 12.61 -4.96 -13.49
C MET A 244 13.32 -6.06 -14.31
N SER A 245 13.63 -7.21 -13.69
CA SER A 245 14.26 -8.32 -14.40
C SER A 245 13.34 -8.96 -15.45
N TYR A 246 12.04 -9.08 -15.16
CA TYR A 246 11.04 -9.53 -16.14
C TYR A 246 10.88 -8.53 -17.30
N LEU A 247 11.03 -7.24 -17.01
CA LEU A 247 10.96 -6.18 -18.01
C LEU A 247 12.12 -6.17 -19.01
N GLN A 248 13.27 -6.76 -18.65
CA GLN A 248 14.39 -6.97 -19.58
C GLN A 248 14.14 -8.16 -20.52
N LEU A 249 13.42 -9.18 -20.03
CA LEU A 249 13.01 -10.36 -20.80
C LEU A 249 11.89 -10.07 -21.80
N LEU A 250 11.10 -9.00 -21.57
CA LEU A 250 10.08 -8.48 -22.52
C LEU A 250 10.63 -8.04 -23.88
N SER A 251 11.96 -8.02 -24.08
CA SER A 251 12.58 -7.78 -25.39
C SER A 251 12.63 -9.02 -26.30
N GLN A 252 12.18 -10.19 -25.82
CA GLN A 252 12.07 -11.44 -26.59
C GLN A 252 10.60 -11.80 -26.89
N ALA A 253 10.38 -12.67 -27.88
CA ALA A 253 9.16 -12.83 -28.70
C ALA A 253 7.82 -13.18 -27.99
N ASP A 254 7.79 -13.34 -26.66
CA ASP A 254 6.62 -13.74 -25.87
C ASP A 254 6.00 -12.57 -25.07
N LEU A 255 5.53 -11.55 -25.79
CA LEU A 255 4.96 -10.32 -25.22
C LEU A 255 3.82 -10.55 -24.19
N PRO A 256 2.79 -11.39 -24.44
CA PRO A 256 1.70 -11.60 -23.48
C PRO A 256 2.10 -12.37 -22.21
N TYR A 257 3.04 -13.32 -22.31
CA TYR A 257 3.51 -14.13 -21.19
C TYR A 257 4.28 -13.29 -20.16
N HIS A 258 5.24 -12.49 -20.63
CA HIS A 258 6.04 -11.65 -19.73
C HIS A 258 5.26 -10.45 -19.18
N TRP A 259 4.31 -9.92 -19.96
CA TRP A 259 3.40 -8.88 -19.47
C TRP A 259 2.57 -9.35 -18.29
N THR A 260 2.04 -10.57 -18.36
CA THR A 260 1.27 -11.18 -17.27
C THR A 260 2.08 -11.22 -15.96
N SER A 261 3.33 -11.68 -16.04
CA SER A 261 4.25 -11.69 -14.89
C SER A 261 4.47 -10.29 -14.31
N TRP A 262 4.62 -9.27 -15.17
CA TRP A 262 4.77 -7.87 -14.74
C TRP A 262 3.54 -7.33 -14.00
N VAL A 263 2.33 -7.67 -14.46
CA VAL A 263 1.09 -7.25 -13.78
C VAL A 263 0.93 -7.98 -12.44
N LEU A 264 1.27 -9.26 -12.35
CA LEU A 264 1.22 -10.01 -11.08
C LEU A 264 2.14 -9.40 -10.01
N CYS A 265 3.37 -9.03 -10.38
CA CYS A 265 4.26 -8.30 -9.48
C CYS A 265 3.66 -6.97 -9.02
N SER A 266 2.92 -6.28 -9.89
CA SER A 266 2.27 -5.01 -9.58
C SER A 266 1.15 -5.18 -8.56
N ILE A 267 0.37 -6.25 -8.64
CA ILE A 267 -0.67 -6.58 -7.64
C ILE A 267 -0.04 -6.94 -6.30
N ALA A 268 1.04 -7.73 -6.32
CA ALA A 268 1.78 -8.07 -5.12
C ALA A 268 2.32 -6.81 -4.42
N GLU A 269 2.88 -5.86 -5.18
CA GLU A 269 3.35 -4.57 -4.68
C GLU A 269 2.22 -3.77 -4.01
N CYS A 270 1.08 -3.61 -4.68
CA CYS A 270 -0.09 -2.91 -4.12
C CYS A 270 -0.58 -3.57 -2.83
N THR A 271 -0.66 -4.90 -2.81
CA THR A 271 -1.10 -5.69 -1.64
C THR A 271 -0.14 -5.48 -0.48
N VAL A 272 1.16 -5.64 -0.70
CA VAL A 272 2.19 -5.42 0.33
C VAL A 272 2.13 -3.99 0.87
N GLY A 273 1.95 -2.98 0.02
CA GLY A 273 1.81 -1.59 0.44
C GLY A 273 0.60 -1.36 1.37
N ILE A 274 -0.56 -1.94 1.03
CA ILE A 274 -1.78 -1.85 1.85
C ILE A 274 -1.58 -2.57 3.20
N GLU A 275 -1.00 -3.77 3.20
CA GLU A 275 -0.70 -4.52 4.43
C GLU A 275 0.29 -3.78 5.33
N THR A 276 1.31 -3.16 4.74
CA THR A 276 2.29 -2.33 5.45
C THR A 276 1.61 -1.17 6.18
N SER A 277 0.71 -0.47 5.49
CA SER A 277 -0.03 0.63 6.10
C SER A 277 -0.94 0.15 7.23
N SER A 278 -1.48 -1.08 7.13
CA SER A 278 -2.46 -1.63 8.07
C SER A 278 -1.84 -2.26 9.31
N THR A 279 -0.63 -2.81 9.18
CA THR A 279 0.17 -3.35 10.30
C THR A 279 0.72 -2.25 11.21
N GLU A 280 0.64 -0.99 10.80
CA GLU A 280 1.05 0.15 11.62
C GLU A 280 0.12 0.35 12.83
N LYS A 281 0.48 -0.35 13.92
CA LYS A 281 -0.14 -0.16 15.23
C LYS A 281 0.04 1.28 15.68
N ARG A 282 -1.03 2.07 15.58
CA ARG A 282 -1.13 3.33 16.33
C ARG A 282 -1.16 2.94 17.81
N ASN A 283 -0.21 3.46 18.58
CA ASN A 283 -0.22 3.27 20.02
C ASN A 283 -1.52 3.89 20.55
N VAL A 284 -2.51 3.05 20.84
CA VAL A 284 -3.58 3.44 21.75
C VAL A 284 -2.85 3.61 23.06
N GLY A 285 -2.58 4.87 23.44
CA GLY A 285 -2.08 5.17 24.78
C GLY A 285 -2.94 4.38 25.78
N PRO A 286 -2.34 3.89 26.88
CA PRO A 286 -3.00 2.92 27.75
C PRO A 286 -4.42 3.38 27.99
N VAL A 287 -5.36 2.57 27.53
CA VAL A 287 -6.79 2.81 27.61
C VAL A 287 -7.08 3.08 29.09
N ARG A 288 -7.16 4.36 29.49
CA ARG A 288 -7.49 4.81 30.84
C ARG A 288 -8.98 4.58 31.13
N ILE A 289 -9.51 3.42 30.74
CA ILE A 289 -10.91 3.04 31.04
C ILE A 289 -10.99 2.37 32.42
N LEU A 290 -9.87 2.00 33.05
CA LEU A 290 -9.87 1.39 34.39
C LEU A 290 -9.19 2.22 35.49
N GLN A 291 -9.15 3.55 35.38
CA GLN A 291 -8.75 4.40 36.52
C GLN A 291 -9.81 5.41 37.00
N LYS A 292 -11.02 5.41 36.43
CA LYS A 292 -12.12 6.25 36.92
C LYS A 292 -13.04 5.57 37.96
N LYS A 293 -12.57 4.53 38.67
CA LYS A 293 -13.35 3.91 39.76
C LYS A 293 -12.70 3.98 41.15
N ASN A 294 -11.51 4.58 41.30
CA ASN A 294 -10.86 4.62 42.62
C ASN A 294 -10.06 5.90 42.88
N SER A 295 -10.69 7.07 42.72
CA SER A 295 -10.17 8.31 43.33
C SER A 295 -10.96 8.59 44.61
N PRO A 296 -10.33 8.58 45.80
CA PRO A 296 -10.91 9.15 47.01
C PRO A 296 -11.20 10.64 46.78
N LYS A 297 -12.36 11.11 47.23
CA LYS A 297 -12.74 12.52 47.18
C LYS A 297 -11.70 13.35 47.96
N PRO A 298 -11.10 14.41 47.38
CA PRO A 298 -10.35 15.37 48.17
C PRO A 298 -11.35 16.27 48.90
N CYS A 299 -11.39 16.17 50.23
CA CYS A 299 -12.10 17.14 51.05
C CYS A 299 -11.27 18.44 51.06
N SER A 300 -11.77 19.44 50.35
CA SER A 300 -11.15 20.76 50.19
C SER A 300 -11.14 21.52 51.51
N ARG A 301 -9.95 21.93 51.93
CA ARG A 301 -9.71 23.10 52.80
C ARG A 301 -10.35 24.32 52.14
N ILE A 302 -11.25 25.01 52.86
CA ILE A 302 -11.69 26.36 52.54
C ILE A 302 -11.05 27.31 53.55
N PRO A 303 -10.33 28.37 53.13
CA PRO A 303 -10.00 29.48 54.01
C PRO A 303 -10.92 30.69 53.79
N CYS A 304 -11.21 31.35 54.92
CA CYS A 304 -11.65 32.73 55.14
C CYS A 304 -13.07 33.17 54.70
N HIS A 305 -13.91 33.38 55.73
CA HIS A 305 -14.71 34.61 55.82
C HIS A 305 -14.61 35.16 57.25
N GLN A 306 -13.94 36.30 57.37
CA GLN A 306 -14.02 37.21 58.51
C GLN A 306 -15.32 38.01 58.33
N ALA A 307 -16.24 37.91 59.29
CA ALA A 307 -17.32 38.87 59.49
C ALA A 307 -17.71 38.86 60.98
N ASP A 308 -17.65 40.05 61.57
CA ASP A 308 -17.97 40.39 62.95
C ASP A 308 -19.41 40.03 63.38
N GLY A 309 -19.59 39.85 64.70
CA GLY A 309 -20.86 40.07 65.39
C GLY A 309 -21.48 38.85 66.09
N ASP A 310 -21.02 38.50 67.30
CA ASP A 310 -21.84 38.62 68.53
C ASP A 310 -21.19 37.96 69.77
N PRO A 311 -21.23 38.60 70.96
CA PRO A 311 -20.51 38.18 72.16
C PRO A 311 -21.46 37.54 73.20
N VAL A 312 -21.77 36.25 73.10
CA VAL A 312 -22.67 35.59 74.10
C VAL A 312 -22.19 34.24 74.65
N ALA A 313 -21.14 33.61 74.11
CA ALA A 313 -20.89 32.19 74.42
C ALA A 313 -19.49 31.80 74.92
N ARG A 314 -18.75 32.67 75.63
CA ARG A 314 -17.44 32.30 76.23
C ARG A 314 -17.20 32.75 77.67
N SER A 315 -18.26 32.98 78.44
CA SER A 315 -18.17 33.19 79.90
C SER A 315 -18.36 31.91 80.73
N ALA A 316 -18.44 30.72 80.11
CA ALA A 316 -18.87 29.49 80.78
C ALA A 316 -17.83 28.35 80.80
N ALA A 317 -16.56 28.61 80.45
CA ALA A 317 -15.51 27.58 80.47
C ALA A 317 -14.19 28.12 81.05
N ARG A 318 -14.26 29.02 82.03
CA ARG A 318 -13.10 29.55 82.76
C ARG A 318 -12.99 29.04 84.20
N ASP A 319 -13.81 28.08 84.64
CA ASP A 319 -13.92 27.75 86.08
C ASP A 319 -13.73 26.27 86.46
N HIS A 320 -13.15 25.40 85.63
CA HIS A 320 -13.06 23.98 86.01
C HIS A 320 -11.73 23.22 85.83
N GLU A 321 -10.65 23.85 85.34
CA GLU A 321 -9.42 23.07 85.00
C GLU A 321 -8.09 23.75 85.36
N GLU A 322 -8.07 24.63 86.37
CA GLU A 322 -6.82 25.22 86.91
C GLU A 322 -6.58 24.91 88.42
N SER A 323 -7.17 23.82 88.93
CA SER A 323 -7.01 23.38 90.34
C SER A 323 -6.56 21.92 90.53
N ARG A 324 -5.92 21.30 89.52
CA ARG A 324 -5.16 20.05 89.71
C ARG A 324 -3.75 20.17 89.14
N PHE A 325 -2.78 19.91 90.01
CA PHE A 325 -1.32 19.82 89.81
C PHE A 325 -0.48 21.01 90.32
N GLN A 326 -0.55 21.22 91.64
CA GLN A 326 0.64 21.40 92.48
C GLN A 326 0.93 20.06 93.19
N VAL A 327 2.09 19.45 92.92
CA VAL A 327 3.04 18.81 93.88
C VAL A 327 4.40 18.75 93.18
#